data_AF-A0A2K9RNA8-F1
#
_entry.id   AF-A0A2K9RNA8-F1
#
_cell.length_a   1.000
_cell.length_b   1.000
_cell.length_c   1.000
_cell.angle_alpha   90.00
_cell.angle_beta   90.00
_cell.angle_gamma   90.00
#
_symmetry.space_group_name_H-M   'P 1'
#
loop_
_entity.id
_entity.type
_entity.pdbx_description
1 polymer ?
#
loop_
_entity_poly.entity_id
_entity_poly.type
_entity_poly.pdbx_seq_one_letter_code
_entity_poly.pdbx_strand_id
1 'polypeptide(L)' 'MSHSVKIYDTCIGCTQCVRACPTDVLEMILW' A
#
# COMPACT_ATOMS: atom_id res chain seq x y z
N MET A 1 -1.43 12.44 -8.16
CA MET A 1 -2.65 11.96 -7.48
C MET A 1 -2.26 10.69 -6.74
N SER A 2 -1.80 10.84 -5.49
CA SER A 2 -1.34 9.72 -4.67
C SER A 2 -2.55 9.02 -4.06
N HIS A 3 -2.65 7.71 -4.25
CA HIS A 3 -3.67 6.89 -3.60
C HIS A 3 -3.10 6.32 -2.30
N SER A 4 -3.81 6.50 -1.20
CA SER A 4 -3.41 6.00 0.12
C SER A 4 -3.89 4.57 0.34
N VAL A 5 -3.02 3.74 0.90
CA VAL A 5 -3.37 2.39 1.35
C VAL A 5 -4.20 2.51 2.64
N LYS A 6 -5.42 1.97 2.64
CA LYS A 6 -6.22 1.85 3.87
C LYS A 6 -5.64 0.75 4.75
N ILE A 7 -5.32 1.09 5.99
CA ILE A 7 -4.82 0.17 7.00
C ILE A 7 -5.98 -0.21 7.92
N TYR A 8 -6.19 -1.52 8.08
CA TYR A 8 -7.14 -2.10 9.03
C TYR A 8 -6.37 -2.82 10.14
N ASP A 9 -7.03 -3.20 11.23
CA ASP A 9 -6.40 -3.94 12.34
C ASP A 9 -5.80 -5.29 11.91
N THR A 10 -6.29 -5.86 10.81
CA THR A 10 -5.78 -7.09 10.20
C THR A 10 -4.58 -6.87 9.29
N CYS A 11 -4.19 -5.62 9.01
CA CYS A 11 -3.05 -5.31 8.16
C CYS A 11 -1.74 -5.65 8.88
N ILE A 12 -0.95 -6.54 8.26
CA ILE A 12 0.35 -6.99 8.80
C ILE A 12 1.55 -6.27 8.16
N GLY A 13 1.33 -5.27 7.31
CA GLY A 13 2.41 -4.56 6.63
C GLY A 13 3.18 -5.39 5.59
N CYS A 14 2.54 -6.37 4.94
CA CYS A 14 3.20 -7.30 4.01
C CYS A 14 3.53 -6.73 2.63
N THR A 15 3.07 -5.50 2.31
CA THR A 15 3.41 -4.76 1.07
C THR A 15 2.88 -5.36 -0.23
N GLN A 16 2.11 -6.44 -0.16
CA GLN A 16 1.54 -7.13 -1.34
C GLN A 16 0.62 -6.23 -2.17
N CYS A 17 -0.15 -5.35 -1.52
CA CYS A 17 -1.02 -4.39 -2.21
C CYS A 17 -0.23 -3.42 -3.11
N VAL A 18 0.95 -2.98 -2.68
CA VAL A 18 1.83 -2.12 -3.47
C VAL A 18 2.30 -2.87 -4.72
N ARG A 19 2.84 -4.08 -4.55
CA ARG A 19 3.36 -4.90 -5.66
C ARG A 19 2.29 -5.38 -6.63
N ALA A 20 1.07 -5.57 -6.16
CA ALA A 20 -0.05 -6.00 -6.98
C ALA A 20 -0.69 -4.85 -7.77
N CYS A 21 -0.33 -3.60 -7.49
CA CYS A 21 -0.91 -2.45 -8.15
C CYS A 21 -0.45 -2.40 -9.62
N PRO A 22 -1.36 -2.55 -10.61
CA PRO A 22 -0.97 -2.60 -12.03
C PRO A 22 -0.45 -1.26 -12.56
N THR A 23 -0.78 -0.17 -11.87
CA THR A 23 -0.39 1.19 -12.25
C THR A 23 0.73 1.75 -11.36
N ASP A 24 1.20 0.96 -10.38
CA ASP A 24 2.29 1.32 -9.47
C ASP A 24 2.10 2.71 -8.79
N VAL A 25 0.85 3.04 -8.42
CA VAL A 25 0.48 4.34 -7.83
C VAL A 25 0.50 4.35 -6.30
N LEU A 26 0.88 3.22 -5.69
CA LEU A 26 0.97 3.06 -4.25
C LEU A 26 2.46 3.08 -3.87
N GLU A 27 2.81 3.82 -2.83
CA GLU A 27 4.17 3.86 -2.31
C GLU A 27 4.18 3.49 -0.83
N MET A 28 5.18 2.73 -0.41
CA MET A 28 5.43 2.51 1.01
C MET A 28 6.15 3.73 1.58
N ILE A 29 5.44 4.50 2.38
CA ILE A 29 6.03 5.57 3.17
C ILE A 29 6.55 4.91 4.46
N LEU A 30 7.87 4.82 4.61
CA LEU A 30 8.48 4.52 5.90
C LEU A 30 8.15 5.69 6.84
N TRP A 31 7.29 5.44 7.82
CA TRP A 31 7.23 6.27 9.02
C TRP A 31 8.35 5.86 9.97
#